data_AF-A0A520IW02-F1
#
_entry.id   AF-A0A520IW02-F1
#
_cell.length_a   1.000
_cell.length_b   1.000
_cell.length_c   1.000
_cell.angle_alpha   90.00
_cell.angle_beta   90.00
_cell.angle_gamma   90.00
#
_symmetry.space_group_name_H-M   'P 1'
#
loop_
_entity.id
_entity.type
_entity.pdbx_description
1 polymer ?
#
loop_
_entity_poly.entity_id
_entity_poly.type
_entity_poly.pdbx_seq_one_letter_code
_entity_poly.pdbx_strand_id
1 'polypeptide(L)'
;MIPLPSHARTRRSLCWTPLLTAALLAGCTVGPEYRRPQVAMPAAWVAPLPHDASATALKGWWQRFDDPVLLRLQEQAEASSPTLDQAVARIQQARATLDTNRAQRRPLANV
;
A
#
# COMPACT_ATOMS: atom_id res chain seq x y z
N MET A 1 -42.20 56.41 -16.49
CA MET A 1 -41.37 55.67 -17.46
C MET A 1 -40.03 55.39 -16.78
N ILE A 2 -39.69 54.11 -16.56
CA ILE A 2 -38.65 53.58 -15.65
C ILE A 2 -37.26 53.63 -16.33
N PRO A 3 -36.17 54.03 -15.64
CA PRO A 3 -34.99 53.15 -15.49
C PRO A 3 -34.16 53.44 -14.21
N LEU A 4 -33.24 52.63 -13.68
CA LEU A 4 -32.85 51.22 -13.69
C LEU A 4 -31.90 51.13 -12.47
N PRO A 5 -32.01 50.15 -11.56
CA PRO A 5 -31.10 50.04 -10.43
C PRO A 5 -29.68 49.71 -10.92
N SER A 6 -28.69 50.45 -10.39
CA SER A 6 -27.28 50.28 -10.69
C SER A 6 -26.79 48.87 -10.32
N HIS A 7 -26.53 48.07 -11.35
CA HIS A 7 -25.94 46.73 -11.27
C HIS A 7 -24.45 46.78 -10.85
N ALA A 8 -24.15 47.32 -9.66
CA ALA A 8 -22.79 47.32 -9.10
C ALA A 8 -22.46 46.03 -8.31
N ARG A 9 -23.46 45.15 -8.09
CA ARG A 9 -23.32 43.94 -7.26
C ARG A 9 -22.78 42.72 -8.04
N THR A 10 -22.80 42.74 -9.37
CA THR A 10 -22.55 41.56 -10.22
C THR A 10 -21.07 41.26 -10.50
N ARG A 11 -20.17 42.26 -10.37
CA ARG A 11 -18.72 42.06 -10.60
C ARG A 11 -18.01 41.30 -9.49
N ARG A 12 -18.48 41.42 -8.23
CA ARG A 12 -17.92 40.66 -7.09
C ARG A 12 -18.28 39.19 -7.13
N SER A 13 -19.51 38.87 -7.55
CA SER A 13 -20.00 37.49 -7.65
C SER A 13 -19.31 36.67 -8.74
N LEU A 14 -18.87 37.31 -9.83
CA LEU A 14 -18.25 36.64 -10.98
C LEU A 14 -16.85 36.08 -10.68
N CYS A 15 -16.16 36.61 -9.66
CA CYS A 15 -14.81 36.19 -9.27
C CYS A 15 -14.82 34.92 -8.39
N TRP A 16 -15.94 34.61 -7.74
CA TRP A 16 -16.09 33.43 -6.86
C TRP A 16 -16.49 32.16 -7.61
N THR A 17 -17.02 32.30 -8.82
CA THR A 17 -17.40 31.18 -9.69
C THR A 17 -16.26 30.15 -9.87
N PRO A 18 -15.05 30.52 -10.32
CA PRO A 18 -13.97 29.54 -10.52
C PRO A 18 -13.51 28.87 -9.21
N LEU A 19 -13.58 29.59 -8.09
CA LEU A 19 -13.18 29.07 -6.78
C LEU A 19 -14.17 28.01 -6.26
N LEU A 20 -15.48 28.26 -6.43
CA LEU A 20 -16.53 27.30 -6.12
C LEU A 20 -16.43 26.05 -7.01
N THR A 21 -16.19 26.22 -8.31
CA THR A 21 -16.02 25.08 -9.22
C THR A 21 -14.80 24.24 -8.84
N ALA A 22 -13.67 24.87 -8.47
CA ALA A 22 -12.50 24.16 -7.99
C ALA A 22 -12.75 23.41 -6.68
N ALA A 23 -13.51 24.00 -5.75
CA ALA A 23 -13.88 23.34 -4.49
C ALA A 23 -14.82 22.14 -4.71
N LEU A 24 -15.72 22.20 -5.70
CA LEU A 24 -16.60 21.08 -6.07
C LEU A 24 -15.85 19.92 -6.75
N LEU A 25 -14.72 20.21 -7.40
CA LEU A 25 -13.86 19.18 -8.02
C LEU A 25 -12.84 18.58 -7.04
N ALA A 26 -12.72 19.10 -5.82
CA ALA A 26 -11.84 18.54 -4.81
C ALA A 26 -12.45 17.24 -4.26
N GLY A 27 -11.80 16.10 -4.54
CA GLY A 27 -12.18 14.81 -3.97
C GLY A 27 -11.83 14.71 -2.49
N CYS A 28 -12.74 14.21 -1.67
CA CYS A 28 -12.47 13.93 -0.26
C CYS A 28 -11.66 12.65 -0.10
N THR A 29 -10.49 12.71 0.53
CA THR A 29 -9.79 11.51 1.01
C THR A 29 -10.49 11.00 2.26
N VAL A 30 -11.36 10.00 2.11
CA VAL A 30 -12.10 9.42 3.24
C VAL A 30 -11.47 8.07 3.59
N GLY A 31 -10.48 8.10 4.48
CA GLY A 31 -9.88 6.90 5.07
C GLY A 31 -9.33 7.25 6.45
N PRO A 32 -9.57 6.42 7.48
CA PRO A 32 -8.96 6.65 8.79
C PRO A 32 -7.44 6.51 8.67
N GLU A 33 -6.70 7.33 9.41
CA GLU A 33 -5.25 7.19 9.53
C GLU A 33 -4.92 5.79 10.06
N TYR A 34 -4.06 5.06 9.35
CA TYR A 34 -3.69 3.70 9.77
C TYR A 34 -2.94 3.77 11.10
N ARG A 35 -3.54 3.17 12.13
CA ARG A 35 -2.91 2.98 13.44
C ARG A 35 -2.64 1.51 13.67
N ARG A 36 -1.37 1.14 13.78
CA ARG A 36 -0.95 -0.23 14.09
C ARG A 36 -1.60 -0.66 15.42
N PRO A 37 -2.37 -1.76 15.45
CA PRO A 37 -2.95 -2.24 16.70
C PRO A 37 -1.84 -2.57 17.71
N GLN A 38 -1.99 -2.12 18.96
CA GLN A 38 -1.15 -2.57 20.05
C GLN A 38 -1.62 -3.97 20.47
N VAL A 39 -0.72 -4.94 20.39
CA VAL A 39 -0.97 -6.30 20.85
C VAL A 39 -0.40 -6.42 22.26
N ALA A 40 -1.22 -6.83 23.22
CA ALA A 40 -0.75 -7.11 24.58
C ALA A 40 0.18 -8.34 24.54
N MET A 41 1.47 -8.13 24.75
CA MET A 41 2.48 -9.18 24.76
C MET A 41 3.54 -8.90 25.83
N PRO A 42 4.24 -9.93 26.36
CA PRO A 42 5.35 -9.75 27.27
C PRO A 42 6.46 -8.87 26.66
N ALA A 43 7.14 -8.09 27.49
CA ALA A 43 8.22 -7.19 27.05
C ALA A 43 9.47 -7.94 26.56
N ALA A 44 9.66 -9.18 27.01
CA ALA A 44 10.80 -10.01 26.63
C ALA A 44 10.40 -11.48 26.50
N TRP A 45 11.15 -12.19 25.67
CA TRP A 45 11.11 -13.64 25.59
C TRP A 45 11.76 -14.26 26.84
N VAL A 46 11.22 -15.38 27.30
CA VAL A 46 11.83 -16.15 28.40
C VAL A 46 13.14 -16.82 27.96
N ALA A 47 13.23 -17.18 26.67
CA ALA A 47 14.42 -17.74 26.06
C ALA A 47 15.20 -16.67 25.27
N PRO A 48 16.53 -16.84 25.09
CA PRO A 48 17.31 -16.01 24.19
C PRO A 48 16.69 -15.99 22.79
N LEU A 49 16.71 -14.82 22.17
CA LEU A 49 16.10 -14.64 20.85
C LEU A 49 16.90 -15.47 19.82
N PRO A 50 16.26 -16.39 19.08
CA PRO A 50 16.95 -17.15 18.07
C PRO A 50 17.54 -16.21 17.01
N HIS A 51 18.82 -16.42 16.65
CA HIS A 51 19.50 -15.74 15.54
C HIS A 51 19.53 -14.21 15.66
N ASP A 52 19.51 -13.68 16.90
CA ASP A 52 19.51 -12.23 17.18
C ASP A 52 18.38 -11.47 16.44
N ALA A 53 17.27 -12.15 16.14
CA ALA A 53 16.19 -11.66 15.27
C ALA A 53 16.63 -11.22 13.84
N SER A 54 17.75 -11.75 13.37
CA SER A 54 18.23 -11.54 12.00
C SER A 54 17.56 -12.51 11.03
N ALA A 55 16.80 -11.95 10.09
CA ALA A 55 16.23 -12.72 8.99
C ALA A 55 17.30 -13.38 8.11
N THR A 56 18.48 -12.77 7.98
CA THR A 56 19.60 -13.34 7.21
C THR A 56 20.20 -14.54 7.92
N ALA A 57 20.36 -14.45 9.24
CA ALA A 57 20.86 -15.57 10.04
C ALA A 57 19.85 -16.75 10.06
N LEU A 58 18.55 -16.46 9.97
CA LEU A 58 17.51 -17.49 9.87
C LEU A 58 17.57 -18.32 8.57
N LYS A 59 18.12 -17.77 7.46
CA LYS A 59 18.28 -18.55 6.21
C LYS A 59 19.23 -19.75 6.39
N GLY A 60 20.28 -19.59 7.19
CA GLY A 60 21.26 -20.64 7.48
C GLY A 60 20.82 -21.63 8.56
N TRP A 61 19.60 -21.52 9.08
CA TRP A 61 19.13 -22.25 10.26
C TRP A 61 19.34 -23.76 10.19
N TRP A 62 19.12 -24.34 9.00
CA TRP A 62 19.24 -25.77 8.73
C TRP A 62 20.68 -26.30 8.82
N GLN A 63 21.69 -25.44 8.70
CA GLN A 63 23.10 -25.85 8.81
C GLN A 63 23.46 -26.35 10.21
N ARG A 64 22.67 -25.98 11.23
CA ARG A 64 22.89 -26.35 12.63
C ARG A 64 22.65 -27.83 12.93
N PHE A 65 22.14 -28.59 11.96
CA PHE A 65 21.92 -30.04 12.08
C PHE A 65 23.11 -30.86 11.58
N ASP A 66 24.13 -30.23 10.98
CA ASP A 66 25.32 -30.88 10.43
C ASP A 66 25.01 -32.05 9.45
N ASP A 67 23.86 -31.98 8.76
CA ASP A 67 23.41 -32.99 7.80
C ASP A 67 23.43 -32.42 6.36
N PRO A 68 24.39 -32.84 5.51
CA PRO A 68 24.50 -32.37 4.13
C PRO A 68 23.40 -32.91 3.21
N VAL A 69 22.72 -34.00 3.57
CA VAL A 69 21.56 -34.52 2.82
C VAL A 69 20.37 -33.62 3.07
N LEU A 70 20.12 -33.25 4.33
CA LEU A 70 19.06 -32.34 4.71
C LEU A 70 19.20 -30.98 3.99
N LEU A 71 20.41 -30.42 3.95
CA LEU A 71 20.65 -29.13 3.27
C LEU A 71 20.31 -29.21 1.78
N ARG A 72 20.74 -30.28 1.09
CA ARG A 72 20.39 -30.46 -0.33
C ARG A 72 18.90 -30.62 -0.56
N LEU A 73 18.20 -31.35 0.30
CA LEU A 73 16.75 -31.54 0.18
C LEU A 73 16.00 -30.21 0.41
N GLN A 74 16.44 -29.40 1.38
CA GLN A 74 15.87 -28.08 1.60
C GLN A 74 16.08 -27.16 0.39
N GLU A 75 17.31 -27.11 -0.15
CA GLU A 75 17.61 -26.30 -1.34
C GLU A 75 16.78 -26.72 -2.55
N GLN A 76 16.63 -28.03 -2.78
CA GLN A 76 15.79 -28.57 -3.85
C GLN A 76 14.31 -28.21 -3.62
N ALA A 77 13.82 -28.36 -2.39
CA ALA A 77 12.44 -28.03 -2.04
C ALA A 77 12.16 -26.54 -2.28
N GLU A 78 13.07 -25.63 -1.87
CA GLU A 78 12.92 -24.19 -2.11
C GLU A 78 13.01 -23.82 -3.59
N ALA A 79 13.94 -24.44 -4.33
CA ALA A 79 14.16 -24.14 -5.75
C ALA A 79 12.99 -24.58 -6.65
N SER A 80 12.27 -25.63 -6.28
CA SER A 80 11.15 -26.17 -7.08
C SER A 80 9.87 -26.34 -6.24
N SER A 81 9.44 -25.29 -5.54
CA SER A 81 8.20 -25.31 -4.75
C SER A 81 7.02 -24.63 -5.46
N PRO A 82 6.01 -25.40 -5.91
CA PRO A 82 4.79 -24.84 -6.48
C PRO A 82 4.02 -23.94 -5.50
N THR A 83 4.15 -24.16 -4.20
CA THR A 83 3.47 -23.33 -3.18
C THR A 83 4.15 -21.97 -3.02
N LEU A 84 5.48 -21.90 -3.15
CA LEU A 84 6.22 -20.64 -3.20
C LEU A 84 5.89 -19.87 -4.49
N ASP A 85 5.85 -20.55 -5.64
CA ASP A 85 5.46 -19.94 -6.91
C ASP A 85 4.05 -19.35 -6.84
N GLN A 86 3.10 -20.08 -6.25
CA GLN A 86 1.75 -19.59 -6.02
C GLN A 86 1.72 -18.37 -5.10
N ALA A 87 2.53 -18.34 -4.05
CA ALA A 87 2.61 -17.20 -3.14
C ALA A 87 3.15 -15.95 -3.85
N VAL A 88 4.20 -16.11 -4.67
CA VAL A 88 4.75 -15.03 -5.50
C VAL A 88 3.70 -14.52 -6.48
N ALA A 89 2.98 -15.42 -7.16
CA ALA A 89 1.91 -15.04 -8.09
C ALA A 89 0.81 -14.21 -7.41
N ARG A 90 0.41 -14.57 -6.19
CA ARG A 90 -0.58 -13.80 -5.41
C ARG A 90 -0.09 -12.38 -5.09
N ILE A 91 1.19 -12.22 -4.76
CA ILE A 91 1.78 -10.88 -4.54
C ILE A 91 1.76 -10.06 -5.83
N GLN A 92 2.13 -10.67 -6.96
CA GLN A 92 2.11 -9.97 -8.25
C GLN A 92 0.68 -9.58 -8.66
N GLN A 93 -0.30 -10.45 -8.43
CA GLN A 93 -1.72 -10.14 -8.64
C GLN A 93 -2.19 -8.96 -7.79
N ALA A 94 -1.78 -8.90 -6.51
CA ALA A 94 -2.11 -7.79 -5.63
C ALA A 94 -1.50 -6.46 -6.12
N ARG A 95 -0.26 -6.49 -6.61
CA ARG A 95 0.42 -5.32 -7.21
C ARG A 95 -0.26 -4.86 -8.49
N ALA A 96 -0.60 -5.77 -9.39
CA ALA A 96 -1.33 -5.44 -10.62
C ALA A 96 -2.70 -4.81 -10.33
N THR A 97 -3.41 -5.32 -9.31
CA THR A 97 -4.67 -4.73 -8.83
C THR A 97 -4.46 -3.31 -8.31
N LEU A 98 -3.40 -3.08 -7.52
CA LEU A 98 -3.05 -1.75 -7.03
C LEU A 98 -2.75 -0.76 -8.17
N ASP A 99 -2.01 -1.20 -9.17
CA ASP A 99 -1.66 -0.36 -10.32
C ASP A 99 -2.89 -0.04 -11.18
N THR A 100 -3.79 -1.00 -11.36
CA THR A 100 -5.10 -0.77 -12.00
C THR A 100 -5.91 0.29 -11.25
N ASN A 101 -6.02 0.16 -9.92
CA ASN A 101 -6.73 1.13 -9.08
C ASN A 101 -6.10 2.53 -9.12
N ARG A 102 -4.77 2.61 -9.26
CA ARG A 102 -4.05 3.88 -9.42
C ARG A 102 -4.29 4.49 -10.80
N ALA A 103 -4.31 3.68 -11.86
CA ALA A 103 -4.59 4.14 -13.22
C ALA A 103 -6.01 4.75 -13.35
N GLN A 104 -6.99 4.18 -12.65
CA GLN A 104 -8.36 4.72 -12.59
C GLN A 104 -8.46 6.14 -12.00
N ARG A 105 -7.44 6.59 -11.27
CA ARG A 105 -7.39 7.96 -10.73
C ARG A 105 -6.66 8.94 -11.64
N ARG A 106 -6.25 8.52 -12.85
CA ARG A 106 -5.57 9.35 -13.84
C ARG A 106 -6.49 9.61 -15.05
N PRO A 107 -6.31 10.73 -15.78
CA PRO A 107 -7.00 10.93 -17.04
C PRO A 107 -6.59 9.85 -18.06
N LEU A 108 -7.56 9.31 -18.79
CA LEU A 108 -7.32 8.40 -19.90
C LEU A 108 -6.83 9.22 -21.11
N ALA A 109 -5.59 9.00 -21.54
CA ALA A 109 -5.14 9.50 -22.83
C ALA A 109 -5.48 8.43 -23.88
N ASN A 110 -6.43 8.73 -24.76
CA ASN A 110 -6.53 7.97 -26.00
C ASN A 110 -5.39 8.41 -26.91
N VAL A 111 -4.72 7.45 -27.54
CA VAL A 111 -3.81 7.70 -28.66
C VAL A 111 -4.53 7.29 -29.92
#